data_AF-A0A9D8KI76-F1
#
_entry.id   AF-A0A9D8KI76-F1
#
_cell.length_a   1.000
_cell.length_b   1.000
_cell.length_c   1.000
_cell.angle_alpha   90.00
_cell.angle_beta   90.00
_cell.angle_gamma   90.00
#
_symmetry.space_group_name_H-M   'P 1'
#
loop_
_entity.id
_entity.type
_entity.pdbx_description
1 polymer ?
#
loop_
_entity_poly.entity_id
_entity_poly.type
_entity_poly.pdbx_seq_one_letter_code
_entity_poly.pdbx_strand_id
1 'polypeptide(L)'
;HTESTLLAAMETAGKEIEDDTMRQAMKDSGIGTPATRAAIIETLLKREYMVRQQKKLVPTEKGLALHSVVKNMAIANVEMTGKWEAELAKIERGEASADGFTHSIEEYTREITAELLGCDRLFSHKDSGCQCPKCKQGTMQFFGKVVRCSNKECGMPVFKQVAGKLLTDSDITDLLTKGKTRTLNGFISKQGKPFSAAIAFDENFNTKFVFAERKTAEKRGNVKRYKK
;
A
#
# COMPACT_ATOMS: atom_id res chain seq x y z
N HIS A 1 6.25 24.96 2.11
CA HIS A 1 5.57 25.79 1.09
C HIS A 1 4.17 26.20 1.59
N THR A 2 3.59 27.30 1.10
CA THR A 2 2.13 27.46 1.00
C THR A 2 1.63 26.77 -0.28
N GLU A 3 0.32 26.59 -0.44
CA GLU A 3 -0.24 25.98 -1.67
C GLU A 3 0.15 26.76 -2.93
N SER A 4 0.04 28.09 -2.90
CA SER A 4 0.46 28.94 -4.02
C SER A 4 1.95 28.81 -4.36
N THR A 5 2.82 28.82 -3.35
CA THR A 5 4.27 28.68 -3.59
C THR A 5 4.66 27.27 -4.03
N LEU A 6 3.88 26.24 -3.67
CA LEU A 6 4.12 24.87 -4.14
C LEU A 6 3.67 24.73 -5.59
N LEU A 7 2.50 25.27 -5.95
CA LEU A 7 2.02 25.29 -7.34
C LEU A 7 3.01 26.01 -8.26
N ALA A 8 3.53 27.16 -7.84
CA ALA A 8 4.58 27.88 -8.57
C ALA A 8 5.87 27.05 -8.70
N ALA A 9 6.27 26.34 -7.65
CA ALA A 9 7.44 25.47 -7.71
C ALA A 9 7.23 24.28 -8.67
N MET A 10 6.03 23.69 -8.70
CA MET A 10 5.68 22.62 -9.64
C MET A 10 5.68 23.11 -11.09
N GLU A 11 5.20 24.33 -11.33
CA GLU A 11 5.22 24.97 -12.65
C GLU A 11 6.65 25.23 -13.13
N THR A 12 7.54 25.66 -12.24
CA THR A 12 8.93 25.99 -12.60
C THR A 12 9.95 24.91 -12.25
N ALA A 13 9.50 23.67 -12.03
CA ALA A 13 10.34 22.57 -11.56
C ALA A 13 11.52 22.27 -12.51
N GLY A 14 11.38 22.61 -13.80
CA GLY A 14 12.45 22.45 -14.80
C GLY A 14 13.61 23.45 -14.67
N LYS A 15 13.48 24.54 -13.89
CA LYS A 15 14.53 25.59 -13.80
C LYS A 15 15.85 25.09 -13.23
N GLU A 16 15.81 24.05 -12.40
CA GLU A 16 17.00 23.46 -11.77
C GLU A 16 17.65 22.37 -12.63
N ILE A 17 17.09 22.07 -13.81
CA ILE A 17 17.67 21.09 -14.75
C ILE A 17 18.82 21.75 -15.51
N GLU A 18 20.01 21.13 -15.46
CA GLU A 18 21.22 21.61 -16.14
C GLU A 18 21.12 21.50 -17.67
N ASP A 19 20.52 20.42 -18.19
CA ASP A 19 20.35 20.21 -19.62
C ASP A 19 19.33 21.19 -20.23
N ASP A 20 19.76 21.99 -21.20
CA ASP A 20 18.95 23.03 -21.83
C ASP A 20 17.77 22.45 -22.62
N THR A 21 17.91 21.26 -23.22
CA THR A 21 16.84 20.62 -23.98
C THR A 21 15.72 20.15 -23.06
N MET A 22 16.08 19.55 -21.92
CA MET A 22 15.15 19.09 -20.88
C MET A 22 14.49 20.27 -20.17
N ARG A 23 15.26 21.33 -19.88
CA ARG A 23 14.73 22.57 -19.30
C ARG A 23 13.69 23.18 -20.23
N GLN A 24 13.96 23.21 -21.53
CA GLN A 24 13.05 23.75 -22.53
C GLN A 24 11.79 22.89 -22.70
N ALA A 25 11.89 21.57 -22.62
CA ALA A 25 10.73 20.68 -22.62
C ALA A 25 9.83 20.85 -21.39
N MET A 26 10.40 21.21 -20.25
CA MET A 26 9.69 21.44 -18.98
C MET A 26 9.19 22.89 -18.82
N LYS A 27 9.53 23.80 -19.74
CA LYS A 27 9.32 25.25 -19.58
C LYS A 27 7.85 25.63 -19.44
N ASP A 28 6.98 24.99 -20.23
CA ASP A 28 5.56 25.33 -20.30
C ASP A 28 4.70 24.36 -19.47
N SER A 29 5.21 23.15 -19.21
CA SER A 29 4.45 22.09 -18.52
C SER A 29 4.85 21.89 -17.06
N GLY A 30 6.09 22.15 -16.66
CA GLY A 30 6.58 21.82 -15.31
C GLY A 30 6.26 20.37 -14.93
N ILE A 31 5.93 20.13 -13.65
CA ILE A 31 5.37 18.85 -13.20
C ILE A 31 3.84 18.93 -13.26
N GLY A 32 3.26 18.28 -14.26
CA GLY A 32 1.82 18.21 -14.50
C GLY A 32 1.21 19.52 -14.97
N THR A 33 -0.03 19.47 -15.48
CA THR A 33 -0.77 20.65 -15.95
C THR A 33 -1.50 21.36 -14.79
N PRO A 34 -1.99 22.61 -14.96
CA PRO A 34 -2.70 23.33 -13.90
C PRO A 34 -3.82 22.52 -13.23
N ALA A 35 -4.56 21.72 -14.01
CA ALA A 35 -5.63 20.86 -13.50
C ALA A 35 -5.12 19.69 -12.64
N THR A 36 -3.99 19.07 -13.00
CA THR A 36 -3.46 17.91 -12.26
C THR A 36 -2.66 18.32 -11.04
N ARG A 37 -2.02 19.49 -11.03
CA ARG A 37 -1.24 20.00 -9.88
C ARG A 37 -2.07 20.10 -8.60
N ALA A 38 -3.27 20.69 -8.68
CA ALA A 38 -4.18 20.79 -7.53
C ALA A 38 -4.60 19.39 -7.04
N ALA A 39 -4.93 18.48 -7.96
CA ALA A 39 -5.31 17.10 -7.62
C ALA A 39 -4.18 16.30 -6.96
N ILE A 40 -2.91 16.55 -7.34
CA ILE A 40 -1.74 15.94 -6.72
C ILE A 40 -1.62 16.39 -5.25
N ILE A 41 -1.75 17.70 -4.97
CA ILE A 41 -1.68 18.24 -3.61
C ILE A 41 -2.78 17.62 -2.73
N GLU A 42 -4.02 17.58 -3.22
CA GLU A 42 -5.14 16.95 -2.52
C GLU A 42 -4.90 15.45 -2.27
N THR A 43 -4.27 14.76 -3.22
CA THR A 43 -3.91 13.34 -3.06
C THR A 43 -2.87 13.14 -1.96
N LEU A 44 -1.83 13.99 -1.90
CA LEU A 44 -0.80 13.92 -0.86
C LEU A 44 -1.37 14.19 0.55
N LEU A 45 -2.32 15.10 0.66
CA LEU A 45 -3.05 15.39 1.90
C LEU A 45 -3.97 14.22 2.29
N LYS A 46 -4.79 13.73 1.36
CA LYS A 46 -5.71 12.60 1.58
C LYS A 46 -4.98 11.32 1.99
N ARG A 47 -3.77 11.12 1.48
CA ARG A 47 -2.90 9.97 1.82
C ARG A 47 -1.97 10.24 3.01
N GLU A 48 -2.09 11.39 3.66
CA GLU A 48 -1.37 11.78 4.88
C GLU A 48 0.16 11.84 4.71
N TYR A 49 0.66 12.12 3.50
CA TYR A 49 2.08 12.40 3.28
C TYR A 49 2.46 13.83 3.66
N MET A 50 1.47 14.72 3.73
CA MET A 50 1.61 16.10 4.16
C MET A 50 0.34 16.55 4.89
N VAL A 51 0.44 17.64 5.65
CA VAL A 51 -0.66 18.24 6.39
C VAL A 51 -0.69 19.76 6.20
N ARG A 52 -1.88 20.34 6.34
CA ARG A 52 -2.08 21.79 6.45
C ARG A 52 -1.87 22.22 7.89
N GLN A 53 -0.80 22.96 8.15
CA GLN A 53 -0.58 23.68 9.41
C GLN A 53 -0.73 25.17 9.15
N GLN A 54 -1.85 25.74 9.58
CA GLN A 54 -2.24 27.11 9.21
C GLN A 54 -2.27 27.27 7.68
N LYS A 55 -1.45 28.19 7.14
CA LYS A 55 -1.30 28.43 5.70
C LYS A 55 -0.15 27.64 5.06
N LYS A 56 0.56 26.80 5.83
CA LYS A 56 1.72 26.04 5.38
C LYS A 56 1.36 24.58 5.12
N LEU A 57 1.93 24.06 4.05
CA LEU A 57 2.01 22.66 3.71
C LEU A 57 3.30 22.10 4.29
N VAL A 58 3.17 21.13 5.20
CA VAL A 58 4.28 20.52 5.95
C VAL A 58 4.26 19.01 5.72
N PRO A 59 5.39 18.38 5.36
CA PRO A 59 5.45 16.92 5.23
C PRO A 59 5.24 16.24 6.59
N THR A 60 4.57 15.10 6.59
CA THR A 60 4.45 14.24 7.78
C THR A 60 5.67 13.34 7.92
N GLU A 61 5.82 12.68 9.07
CA GLU A 61 6.84 11.62 9.24
C GLU A 61 6.72 10.53 8.16
N LYS A 62 5.49 10.16 7.80
CA LYS A 62 5.20 9.22 6.70
C LYS A 62 5.70 9.73 5.35
N GLY A 63 5.49 11.01 5.06
CA GLY A 63 5.99 11.66 3.84
C GLY A 63 7.52 11.71 3.80
N LEU A 64 8.15 12.09 4.91
CA LEU A 64 9.61 12.13 5.03
C LEU A 64 10.24 10.74 4.92
N ALA A 65 9.61 9.73 5.53
CA ALA A 65 10.06 8.34 5.44
C ALA A 65 10.02 7.86 3.98
N LEU A 66 8.90 8.04 3.28
CA LEU A 66 8.81 7.67 1.86
C LEU A 66 9.86 8.41 1.02
N HIS A 67 9.94 9.73 1.18
CA HIS A 67 10.93 10.57 0.48
C HIS A 67 12.36 10.09 0.74
N SER A 68 12.71 9.74 1.98
CA SER A 68 14.04 9.26 2.32
C SER A 68 14.48 8.02 1.55
N VAL A 69 13.52 7.21 1.10
CA VAL A 69 13.81 6.02 0.32
C VAL A 69 13.88 6.32 -1.17
N VAL A 70 12.93 7.09 -1.70
CA VAL A 70 12.80 7.29 -3.15
C VAL A 70 13.62 8.45 -3.70
N LYS A 71 14.11 9.39 -2.86
CA LYS A 71 14.72 10.66 -3.32
C LYS A 71 15.92 10.52 -4.26
N ASN A 72 16.63 9.39 -4.21
CA ASN A 72 17.79 9.13 -5.06
C ASN A 72 17.47 8.17 -6.21
N MET A 73 16.21 7.71 -6.31
CA MET A 73 15.76 6.79 -7.34
C MET A 73 15.17 7.58 -8.52
N ALA A 74 15.18 6.97 -9.70
CA ALA A 74 14.67 7.60 -10.92
C ALA A 74 13.19 8.05 -10.80
N ILE A 75 12.38 7.34 -10.00
CA ILE A 75 10.96 7.66 -9.76
C ILE A 75 10.71 9.02 -9.10
N ALA A 76 11.71 9.58 -8.42
CA ALA A 76 11.64 10.90 -7.80
C ALA A 76 12.39 11.98 -8.61
N ASN A 77 12.95 11.63 -9.78
CA ASN A 77 13.72 12.56 -10.60
C ASN A 77 12.79 13.40 -11.50
N VAL A 78 12.83 14.71 -11.28
CA VAL A 78 12.08 15.71 -12.05
C VAL A 78 12.48 15.72 -13.53
N GLU A 79 13.75 15.49 -13.84
CA GLU A 79 14.26 15.44 -15.21
C GLU A 79 13.62 14.28 -16.00
N MET A 80 13.42 13.14 -15.34
CA MET A 80 12.78 11.98 -15.95
C MET A 80 11.30 12.25 -16.27
N THR A 81 10.61 13.02 -15.43
CA THR A 81 9.25 13.48 -15.73
C THR A 81 9.24 14.37 -16.97
N GLY A 82 10.23 15.26 -17.10
CA GLY A 82 10.39 16.10 -18.30
C GLY A 82 10.69 15.32 -19.58
N LYS A 83 11.49 14.26 -19.50
CA LYS A 83 11.76 13.35 -20.63
C LYS A 83 10.48 12.76 -21.19
N TRP A 84 9.58 12.31 -20.31
CA TRP A 84 8.31 11.73 -20.73
C TRP A 84 7.39 12.75 -21.39
N GLU A 85 7.24 13.94 -20.80
CA GLU A 85 6.44 15.01 -21.41
C GLU A 85 7.00 15.43 -22.78
N ALA A 86 8.33 15.48 -22.93
CA ALA A 86 8.98 15.78 -24.21
C ALA A 86 8.69 14.72 -25.28
N GLU A 87 8.77 13.44 -24.93
CA GLU A 87 8.46 12.33 -25.84
C GLU A 87 6.98 12.30 -26.20
N LEU A 88 6.07 12.54 -25.24
CA LEU A 88 4.64 12.66 -25.50
C LEU A 88 4.35 13.80 -26.49
N ALA A 89 5.02 14.95 -26.36
CA ALA A 89 4.89 16.05 -27.30
C ALA A 89 5.41 15.72 -28.71
N LYS A 90 6.49 14.92 -28.82
CA LYS A 90 6.97 14.42 -30.12
C LYS A 90 5.97 13.46 -30.77
N ILE A 91 5.34 12.59 -29.97
CA ILE A 91 4.28 11.69 -30.46
C ILE A 91 3.09 12.49 -30.98
N GLU A 92 2.65 13.54 -30.28
CA GLU A 92 1.57 14.42 -30.72
C GLU A 92 1.87 15.06 -32.09
N ARG A 93 3.14 15.41 -32.34
CA ARG A 93 3.61 15.95 -33.64
C ARG A 93 3.88 14.88 -34.70
N GLY A 94 3.77 13.59 -34.37
CA GLY A 94 4.09 12.48 -35.27
C GLY A 94 5.60 12.24 -35.49
N GLU A 95 6.44 12.81 -34.63
CA GLU A 95 7.91 12.71 -34.69
C GLU A 95 8.46 11.47 -33.95
N ALA A 96 7.63 10.82 -33.13
CA ALA A 96 7.98 9.64 -32.35
C ALA A 96 6.85 8.61 -32.35
N SER A 97 7.20 7.33 -32.12
CA SER A 97 6.25 6.23 -32.07
C SER A 97 5.66 6.05 -30.68
N ALA A 98 4.32 5.97 -30.59
CA ALA A 98 3.62 5.61 -29.37
C ALA A 98 3.99 4.21 -28.86
N ASP A 99 4.24 3.26 -29.77
CA ASP A 99 4.67 1.90 -29.42
C ASP A 99 6.08 1.91 -28.80
N GLY A 100 6.98 2.71 -29.37
CA GLY A 100 8.34 2.87 -28.86
C GLY A 100 8.35 3.49 -27.46
N PHE A 101 7.52 4.50 -27.23
CA PHE A 101 7.35 5.09 -25.90
C PHE A 101 6.78 4.08 -24.91
N THR A 102 5.75 3.32 -25.30
CA THR A 102 5.15 2.28 -24.45
C THR A 102 6.21 1.25 -24.03
N HIS A 103 7.04 0.79 -24.97
CA HIS A 103 8.13 -0.13 -24.65
C HIS A 103 9.13 0.46 -23.63
N SER A 104 9.50 1.73 -23.78
CA SER A 104 10.39 2.39 -22.83
C SER A 104 9.79 2.49 -21.41
N ILE A 105 8.46 2.68 -21.31
CA ILE A 105 7.76 2.68 -20.03
C ILE A 105 7.75 1.28 -19.40
N GLU A 106 7.59 0.23 -20.20
CA GLU A 106 7.68 -1.15 -19.71
C GLU A 106 9.06 -1.49 -19.17
N GLU A 107 10.12 -1.11 -19.90
CA GLU A 107 11.51 -1.29 -19.47
C GLU A 107 11.77 -0.55 -18.15
N TYR A 108 11.43 0.74 -18.10
CA TYR A 108 11.53 1.54 -16.88
C TYR A 108 10.77 0.89 -15.71
N THR A 109 9.55 0.40 -15.95
CA THR A 109 8.73 -0.26 -14.93
C THR A 109 9.42 -1.50 -14.37
N ARG A 110 10.12 -2.28 -15.22
CA ARG A 110 10.90 -3.45 -14.77
C ARG A 110 12.08 -3.02 -13.91
N GLU A 111 12.83 -2.02 -14.35
CA GLU A 111 14.01 -1.49 -13.63
C GLU A 111 13.63 -0.96 -12.25
N ILE A 112 12.65 -0.06 -12.18
CA ILE A 112 12.24 0.54 -10.91
C ILE A 112 11.64 -0.52 -9.97
N THR A 113 10.91 -1.51 -10.50
CA THR A 113 10.40 -2.61 -9.67
C THR A 113 11.54 -3.43 -9.07
N ALA A 114 12.59 -3.73 -9.85
CA ALA A 114 13.76 -4.44 -9.36
C ALA A 114 14.52 -3.63 -8.30
N GLU A 115 14.72 -2.33 -8.52
CA GLU A 115 15.37 -1.42 -7.57
C GLU A 115 14.57 -1.33 -6.25
N LEU A 116 13.25 -1.14 -6.33
CA LEU A 116 12.38 -1.06 -5.16
C LEU A 116 12.36 -2.39 -4.38
N LEU A 117 12.33 -3.53 -5.07
CA LEU A 117 12.40 -4.86 -4.45
C LEU A 117 13.74 -5.12 -3.75
N GLY A 118 14.83 -4.57 -4.29
CA GLY A 118 16.16 -4.62 -3.66
C GLY A 118 16.34 -3.64 -2.51
N CYS A 119 15.43 -2.68 -2.34
CA CYS A 119 15.53 -1.68 -1.29
C CYS A 119 14.94 -2.19 0.03
N ASP A 120 15.80 -2.71 0.91
CA ASP A 120 15.42 -3.19 2.26
C ASP A 120 14.70 -2.13 3.11
N ARG A 121 14.88 -0.84 2.80
CA ARG A 121 14.28 0.29 3.54
C ARG A 121 12.78 0.47 3.28
N LEU A 122 12.27 0.13 2.10
CA LEU A 122 10.82 0.19 1.81
C LEU A 122 10.05 -0.91 2.52
N PHE A 123 10.73 -2.02 2.75
CA PHE A 123 10.19 -3.21 3.37
C PHE A 123 10.84 -3.44 4.73
N SER A 124 10.98 -2.36 5.52
CA SER A 124 11.36 -2.47 6.93
C SER A 124 10.37 -3.43 7.59
N HIS A 125 10.88 -4.61 7.90
CA HIS A 125 10.13 -5.68 8.52
C HIS A 125 10.59 -5.82 9.95
N LYS A 126 9.64 -6.12 10.84
CA LYS A 126 10.00 -6.66 12.14
C LYS A 126 10.04 -8.17 12.02
N ASP A 127 11.12 -8.78 12.52
CA ASP A 127 11.12 -10.20 12.78
C ASP A 127 10.07 -10.51 13.86
N SER A 128 9.20 -11.44 13.56
CA SER A 128 8.15 -11.86 14.50
C SER A 128 8.65 -12.80 15.59
N GLY A 129 9.87 -13.33 15.43
CA GLY A 129 10.37 -14.46 16.22
C GLY A 129 9.62 -15.77 15.98
N CYS A 130 8.60 -15.80 15.11
CA CYS A 130 7.76 -16.97 14.85
C CYS A 130 8.27 -17.74 13.62
N GLN A 131 8.33 -19.07 13.74
CA GLN A 131 8.61 -19.94 12.59
C GLN A 131 7.41 -20.00 11.64
N CYS A 132 7.68 -20.16 10.35
CA CYS A 132 6.66 -20.30 9.33
C CYS A 132 5.90 -21.62 9.52
N PRO A 133 4.56 -21.60 9.69
CA PRO A 133 3.79 -22.82 9.89
C PRO A 133 3.73 -23.71 8.63
N LYS A 134 3.98 -23.14 7.43
CA LYS A 134 3.97 -23.87 6.16
C LYS A 134 5.27 -24.63 5.88
N CYS A 135 6.43 -23.98 6.01
CA CYS A 135 7.72 -24.62 5.70
C CYS A 135 8.55 -25.02 6.92
N LYS A 136 8.24 -24.51 8.11
CA LYS A 136 8.97 -24.72 9.39
C LYS A 136 10.46 -24.34 9.39
N GLN A 137 11.02 -23.95 8.26
CA GLN A 137 12.42 -23.57 8.09
C GLN A 137 12.63 -22.05 8.09
N GLY A 138 11.67 -21.30 7.54
CA GLY A 138 11.73 -19.83 7.50
C GLY A 138 11.12 -19.17 8.72
N THR A 139 11.46 -17.91 8.93
CA THR A 139 10.89 -17.01 9.95
C THR A 139 9.85 -16.09 9.33
N MET A 140 8.81 -15.73 10.09
CA MET A 140 7.77 -14.81 9.61
C MET A 140 8.21 -13.36 9.83
N GLN A 141 8.16 -12.56 8.79
CA GLN A 141 8.57 -11.15 8.74
C GLN A 141 7.34 -10.25 8.62
N PHE A 142 7.19 -9.30 9.54
CA PHE A 142 6.02 -8.43 9.63
C PHE A 142 6.26 -7.16 8.81
N PHE A 143 5.56 -7.05 7.69
CA PHE A 143 5.48 -5.83 6.88
C PHE A 143 4.18 -5.07 7.22
N GLY A 144 4.05 -3.84 6.72
CA GLY A 144 2.96 -2.93 7.11
C GLY A 144 1.55 -3.53 6.96
N LYS A 145 1.26 -4.22 5.84
CA LYS A 145 -0.06 -4.84 5.58
C LYS A 145 -0.03 -6.37 5.43
N VAL A 146 1.15 -6.97 5.38
CA VAL A 146 1.33 -8.39 5.09
C VAL A 146 2.44 -8.94 5.98
N VAL A 147 2.33 -10.20 6.35
CA VAL A 147 3.38 -10.96 7.00
C VAL A 147 3.81 -12.05 6.03
N ARG A 148 5.12 -12.18 5.78
CA ARG A 148 5.65 -13.15 4.81
C ARG A 148 6.71 -14.04 5.43
N CYS A 149 6.83 -15.26 4.92
CA CYS A 149 7.95 -16.13 5.26
C CYS A 149 9.24 -15.60 4.61
N SER A 150 10.35 -15.61 5.36
CA SER A 150 11.68 -15.22 4.86
C SER A 150 12.27 -16.20 3.83
N ASN A 151 11.81 -17.46 3.82
CA ASN A 151 12.19 -18.41 2.78
C ASN A 151 11.49 -18.08 1.45
N LYS A 152 12.29 -17.71 0.43
CA LYS A 152 11.84 -17.35 -0.92
C LYS A 152 11.04 -18.45 -1.63
N GLU A 153 11.35 -19.73 -1.40
CA GLU A 153 10.62 -20.85 -2.00
C GLU A 153 9.24 -21.07 -1.36
N CYS A 154 9.10 -20.69 -0.08
CA CYS A 154 7.82 -20.82 0.62
C CYS A 154 6.93 -19.60 0.37
N GLY A 155 7.49 -18.39 0.55
CA GLY A 155 6.86 -17.10 0.26
C GLY A 155 5.50 -16.85 0.90
N MET A 156 5.07 -17.65 1.88
CA MET A 156 3.69 -17.68 2.37
C MET A 156 3.21 -16.29 2.82
N PRO A 157 2.18 -15.71 2.19
CA PRO A 157 1.64 -14.41 2.57
C PRO A 157 0.48 -14.53 3.56
N VAL A 158 0.51 -13.72 4.62
CA VAL A 158 -0.59 -13.55 5.57
C VAL A 158 -0.97 -12.08 5.61
N PHE A 159 -2.15 -11.73 5.10
CA PHE A 159 -2.60 -10.35 5.09
C PHE A 159 -3.09 -9.91 6.47
N LYS A 160 -2.64 -8.76 6.96
CA LYS A 160 -3.11 -8.17 8.22
C LYS A 160 -4.52 -7.60 8.09
N GLN A 161 -4.96 -7.29 6.87
CA GLN A 161 -6.31 -6.77 6.62
C GLN A 161 -7.22 -7.89 6.11
N VAL A 162 -8.26 -8.21 6.89
CA VAL A 162 -9.22 -9.28 6.57
C VAL A 162 -10.64 -8.73 6.77
N ALA A 163 -11.47 -8.81 5.73
CA ALA A 163 -12.86 -8.33 5.73
C ALA A 163 -13.05 -6.92 6.36
N GLY A 164 -12.24 -5.95 5.91
CA GLY A 164 -12.31 -4.56 6.37
C GLY A 164 -11.67 -4.28 7.73
N LYS A 165 -11.22 -5.30 8.47
CA LYS A 165 -10.56 -5.16 9.77
C LYS A 165 -9.04 -5.34 9.65
N LEU A 166 -8.28 -4.47 10.31
CA LEU A 166 -6.84 -4.65 10.53
C LEU A 166 -6.61 -5.50 11.78
N LEU A 167 -5.87 -6.60 11.64
CA LEU A 167 -5.46 -7.49 12.72
C LEU A 167 -4.26 -6.91 13.45
N THR A 168 -4.24 -7.04 14.77
CA THR A 168 -3.10 -6.62 15.59
C THR A 168 -1.93 -7.59 15.41
N ASP A 169 -0.71 -7.13 15.72
CA ASP A 169 0.45 -8.01 15.65
C ASP A 169 0.31 -9.23 16.57
N SER A 170 -0.33 -9.07 17.73
CA SER A 170 -0.65 -10.18 18.64
C SER A 170 -1.62 -11.19 18.02
N ASP A 171 -2.65 -10.73 17.30
CA ASP A 171 -3.60 -11.64 16.65
C ASP A 171 -2.93 -12.43 15.52
N ILE A 172 -2.02 -11.80 14.78
CA ILE A 172 -1.23 -12.49 13.75
C ILE A 172 -0.26 -13.49 14.39
N THR A 173 0.41 -13.13 15.48
CA THR A 173 1.26 -14.07 16.23
C THR A 173 0.45 -15.27 16.72
N ASP A 174 -0.76 -15.07 17.25
CA ASP A 174 -1.65 -16.17 17.63
C ASP A 174 -2.04 -17.04 16.42
N LEU A 175 -2.34 -16.43 15.28
CA LEU A 175 -2.65 -17.17 14.05
C LEU A 175 -1.46 -18.01 13.58
N LEU A 176 -0.24 -17.47 13.65
CA LEU A 176 0.99 -18.16 13.22
C LEU A 176 1.41 -19.29 14.16
N THR A 177 1.21 -19.12 15.47
CA THR A 177 1.66 -20.09 16.48
C THR A 177 0.60 -21.14 16.81
N LYS A 178 -0.66 -20.75 16.92
CA LYS A 178 -1.78 -21.62 17.32
C LYS A 178 -2.63 -22.09 16.14
N GLY A 179 -2.40 -21.55 14.94
CA GLY A 179 -3.22 -21.82 13.75
C GLY A 179 -4.60 -21.16 13.77
N LYS A 180 -4.93 -20.40 14.84
CA LYS A 180 -6.23 -19.76 15.04
C LYS A 180 -6.12 -18.54 15.95
N THR A 181 -6.84 -17.47 15.61
CA THR A 181 -6.95 -16.26 16.45
C THR A 181 -8.03 -16.42 17.51
N ARG A 182 -8.05 -15.50 18.49
CA ARG A 182 -9.24 -15.25 19.31
C ARG A 182 -10.43 -14.82 18.45
N THR A 183 -11.64 -14.87 19.02
CA THR A 183 -12.82 -14.29 18.37
C THR A 183 -12.65 -12.78 18.30
N LEU A 184 -12.64 -12.25 17.08
CA LEU A 184 -12.47 -10.83 16.79
C LEU A 184 -13.81 -10.26 16.31
N ASN A 185 -14.15 -9.07 16.81
CA ASN A 185 -15.38 -8.35 16.45
C ASN A 185 -15.12 -7.31 15.35
N GLY A 186 -16.13 -7.00 14.54
CA GLY A 186 -16.04 -5.88 13.59
C GLY A 186 -15.50 -6.24 12.21
N PHE A 187 -15.63 -7.50 11.79
CA PHE A 187 -15.46 -7.86 10.38
C PHE A 187 -16.68 -7.41 9.60
N ILE A 188 -16.50 -6.97 8.36
CA ILE A 188 -17.59 -6.49 7.50
C ILE A 188 -17.90 -7.57 6.46
N SER A 189 -19.15 -8.06 6.45
CA SER A 189 -19.60 -9.04 5.45
C SER A 189 -19.75 -8.40 4.07
N LYS A 190 -19.90 -9.21 3.01
CA LYS A 190 -20.18 -8.70 1.66
C LYS A 190 -21.43 -7.80 1.58
N GLN A 191 -22.36 -7.94 2.54
CA GLN A 191 -23.57 -7.14 2.66
C GLN A 191 -23.40 -5.90 3.57
N GLY A 192 -22.17 -5.56 3.97
CA GLY A 192 -21.87 -4.40 4.82
C GLY A 192 -22.17 -4.60 6.32
N LYS A 193 -22.70 -5.76 6.73
CA LYS A 193 -23.06 -6.02 8.13
C LYS A 193 -21.84 -6.45 8.96
N PRO A 194 -21.64 -5.90 10.18
CA PRO A 194 -20.57 -6.31 11.07
C PRO A 194 -20.83 -7.71 11.64
N PHE A 195 -19.80 -8.53 11.73
CA PHE A 195 -19.85 -9.85 12.37
C PHE A 195 -18.59 -10.15 13.19
N SER A 196 -18.68 -11.18 14.03
CA SER A 196 -17.61 -11.64 14.89
C SER A 196 -17.21 -13.06 14.54
N ALA A 197 -15.91 -13.31 14.37
CA ALA A 197 -15.38 -14.62 14.03
C ALA A 197 -13.93 -14.76 14.54
N ALA A 198 -13.47 -15.98 14.73
CA ALA A 198 -12.04 -16.27 14.78
C ALA A 198 -11.52 -16.48 13.35
N ILE A 199 -10.24 -16.20 13.11
CA ILE A 199 -9.57 -16.54 11.86
C ILE A 199 -8.71 -17.77 12.11
N ALA A 200 -8.80 -18.78 11.25
CA ALA A 200 -7.94 -19.95 11.27
C ALA A 200 -7.33 -20.19 9.89
N PHE A 201 -6.22 -20.92 9.83
CA PHE A 201 -5.70 -21.42 8.56
C PHE A 201 -6.49 -22.65 8.09
N ASP A 202 -6.69 -22.79 6.78
CA ASP A 202 -7.12 -24.03 6.16
C ASP A 202 -5.93 -24.92 5.75
N GLU A 203 -6.20 -26.06 5.14
CA GLU A 203 -5.18 -27.02 4.67
C GLU A 203 -4.18 -26.41 3.68
N ASN A 204 -4.56 -25.31 3.02
CA ASN A 204 -3.72 -24.57 2.06
C ASN A 204 -3.11 -23.30 2.68
N PHE A 205 -3.22 -23.11 4.00
CA PHE A 205 -2.79 -21.92 4.74
C PHE A 205 -3.48 -20.61 4.31
N ASN A 206 -4.70 -20.69 3.76
CA ASN A 206 -5.56 -19.53 3.56
C ASN A 206 -6.35 -19.21 4.84
N THR A 207 -6.69 -17.94 5.01
CA THR A 207 -7.48 -17.50 6.16
C THR A 207 -8.97 -17.84 5.98
N LYS A 208 -9.55 -18.61 6.92
CA LYS A 208 -10.98 -18.91 7.01
C LYS A 208 -11.57 -18.37 8.31
N PHE A 209 -12.84 -17.97 8.25
CA PHE A 209 -13.60 -17.56 9.43
C PHE A 209 -14.17 -18.79 10.16
N VAL A 210 -13.88 -18.89 11.45
CA VAL A 210 -14.46 -19.87 12.36
C VAL A 210 -15.39 -19.13 13.31
N PHE A 211 -16.69 -19.39 13.18
CA PHE A 211 -17.71 -18.84 14.06
C PHE A 211 -17.86 -19.73 15.29
N ALA A 212 -17.97 -19.15 16.48
CA ALA A 212 -18.30 -19.91 17.67
C ALA A 212 -19.73 -20.44 17.55
N GLU A 213 -19.93 -21.73 17.84
CA GLU A 213 -21.26 -22.32 17.90
C GLU A 213 -22.09 -21.59 18.97
N ARG A 214 -23.22 -21.02 18.56
CA ARG A 214 -24.21 -20.53 19.52
C ARG A 214 -24.78 -21.75 20.23
N LYS A 215 -24.57 -21.88 21.54
CA LYS A 215 -25.41 -22.73 22.38
C LYS A 215 -26.85 -22.24 22.24
N THR A 216 -27.65 -22.92 21.44
CA THR A 216 -29.11 -22.76 21.40
C THR A 216 -29.63 -23.04 22.81
N ALA A 217 -30.23 -22.02 23.42
CA ALA A 217 -30.90 -22.12 24.71
C ALA A 217 -31.91 -23.28 24.69
N GLU A 218 -31.77 -24.20 25.63
CA GLU A 218 -32.70 -25.29 25.90
C GLU A 218 -34.12 -24.73 26.13
N LYS A 219 -35.09 -25.22 25.34
CA LYS A 219 -36.51 -24.96 25.57
C LYS A 219 -36.94 -25.58 26.91
N ARG A 220 -37.02 -24.78 27.98
CA ARG A 220 -37.86 -25.12 29.15
C ARG A 220 -39.33 -24.95 28.74
N GLY A 221 -40.03 -26.06 28.55
CA GLY A 221 -41.45 -26.09 28.16
C GLY A 221 -42.25 -27.16 28.90
N ASN A 222 -42.69 -26.81 30.11
CA ASN A 222 -43.93 -27.22 30.80
C ASN A 222 -44.38 -28.70 30.78
N VAL A 223 -44.16 -29.41 31.90
CA VAL A 223 -44.90 -30.63 32.26
C VAL A 223 -46.29 -30.24 32.76
N LYS A 224 -47.33 -30.40 31.92
CA LYS A 224 -48.72 -30.38 32.38
C LYS A 224 -49.04 -31.71 33.06
N ARG A 225 -49.23 -31.63 34.38
CA ARG A 225 -49.67 -32.69 35.28
C ARG A 225 -51.15 -32.94 35.05
N TYR A 226 -51.52 -34.06 34.42
CA TYR A 226 -52.90 -34.57 34.46
C TYR A 226 -53.14 -35.20 35.84
N LYS A 227 -54.13 -34.69 36.58
CA LYS A 227 -54.75 -35.41 37.70
C LYS A 227 -56.03 -36.07 37.18
N LYS A 228 -56.22 -37.32 37.61
CA LYS A 228 -57.45 -38.11 37.48
C LYS A 228 -58.66 -37.37 38.02
#